data_AF-A0A1G7FVI5-F1
#
_entry.id   AF-A0A1G7FVI5-F1
#
_cell.length_a   1.000
_cell.length_b   1.000
_cell.length_c   1.000
_cell.angle_alpha   90.00
_cell.angle_beta   90.00
_cell.angle_gamma   90.00
#
_symmetry.space_group_name_H-M   'P 1'
#
loop_
_entity.id
_entity.type
_entity.pdbx_description
1 polymer ?
#
loop_
_entity_poly.entity_id
_entity_poly.type
_entity_poly.pdbx_seq_one_letter_code
_entity_poly.pdbx_strand_id
1 'polypeptide(L)' 'MSRLSPAALLIVGAFMVPLFIELPVVLSFVGVELSMTASLGIGVVAFTLVLIWSEISEKPEAADA' A
#
# COMPACT_ATOMS: atom_id res chain seq x y z
N MET A 1 18.46 -4.12 -1.73
CA MET A 1 18.08 -4.58 -0.37
C MET A 1 16.74 -3.92 -0.06
N SER A 2 15.67 -4.68 0.19
CA SER A 2 14.33 -4.11 0.39
C SER A 2 14.36 -3.00 1.44
N ARG A 3 13.83 -1.80 1.13
CA ARG A 3 13.83 -0.66 2.06
C ARG A 3 13.16 -1.00 3.38
N LEU A 4 12.09 -1.79 3.30
CA LEU A 4 11.30 -2.22 4.44
C LEU A 4 11.78 -3.59 4.89
N SER A 5 11.96 -3.74 6.20
CA SER A 5 12.15 -5.06 6.79
C SER A 5 10.89 -5.91 6.57
N PRO A 6 11.00 -7.25 6.57
CA PRO A 6 9.83 -8.12 6.46
C PRO A 6 8.75 -7.80 7.50
N ALA A 7 9.16 -7.44 8.73
CA ALA A 7 8.23 -7.01 9.78
C ALA A 7 7.48 -5.71 9.42
N ALA A 8 8.18 -4.73 8.82
CA ALA A 8 7.54 -3.49 8.39
C ALA A 8 6.54 -3.71 7.26
N LEU A 9 6.82 -4.62 6.31
CA LEU A 9 5.87 -5.00 5.25
C LEU A 9 4.59 -5.63 5.81
N LEU A 10 4.72 -6.49 6.83
CA LEU A 10 3.56 -7.09 7.51
C LEU A 10 2.71 -6.03 8.21
N ILE A 11 3.35 -5.06 8.87
CA ILE A 11 2.64 -3.93 9.51
C ILE A 11 1.89 -3.13 8.46
N VAL A 12 2.54 -2.74 7.36
CA VAL A 12 1.89 -1.99 6.27
C VAL A 12 0.71 -2.75 5.70
N GLY A 13 0.87 -4.04 5.39
CA GLY A 13 -0.23 -4.89 4.91
C GLY A 13 -1.40 -4.95 5.90
N ALA A 14 -1.11 -5.13 7.20
CA ALA A 14 -2.14 -5.18 8.24
C ALA A 14 -2.95 -3.88 8.36
N PHE A 15 -2.33 -2.71 8.14
CA PHE A 15 -3.03 -1.42 8.13
C PHE A 15 -3.78 -1.13 6.83
N MET A 16 -3.31 -1.66 5.70
CA MET A 16 -4.00 -1.49 4.42
C MET A 16 -5.33 -2.25 4.37
N VAL A 17 -5.42 -3.43 5.00
CA VAL A 17 -6.67 -4.23 5.02
C VAL A 17 -7.88 -3.44 5.53
N PRO A 18 -7.89 -2.90 6.77
CA PRO A 18 -9.03 -2.12 7.25
C PRO A 18 -9.25 -0.86 6.42
N LEU A 19 -8.19 -0.22 5.90
CA LEU A 19 -8.32 0.95 5.03
C LEU A 19 -9.15 0.67 3.77
N PHE A 20 -8.86 -0.42 3.06
CA PHE A 20 -9.59 -0.76 1.83
C PHE A 20 -10.93 -1.45 2.07
N ILE A 21 -11.14 -2.07 3.24
CA ILE A 21 -12.47 -2.56 3.63
C ILE A 21 -13.43 -1.40 3.93
N GLU A 22 -12.94 -0.33 4.57
CA GLU A 22 -13.76 0.83 4.95
C GLU A 22 -13.91 1.87 3.83
N LEU A 23 -13.05 1.83 2.79
CA LEU A 23 -13.09 2.79 1.69
C LEU A 23 -14.49 2.91 1.02
N PRO A 24 -15.22 1.83 0.71
CA PRO A 24 -16.60 1.94 0.20
C PRO A 24 -17.54 2.68 1.16
N VAL A 25 -17.41 2.42 2.47
CA VAL A 25 -18.24 3.03 3.51
C VAL A 25 -17.97 4.54 3.56
N VAL A 26 -16.69 4.94 3.59
CA VAL A 26 -16.31 6.36 3.63
C VAL A 26 -16.74 7.09 2.35
N LEU A 27 -16.59 6.47 1.18
CA LEU A 27 -17.01 7.06 -0.09
C LEU A 27 -18.54 7.20 -0.19
N SER A 28 -19.30 6.31 0.44
CA SER A 28 -20.76 6.41 0.48
C SER A 28 -21.25 7.69 1.16
N PHE A 29 -20.50 8.25 2.12
CA PHE A 29 -20.84 9.52 2.79
C PHE A 29 -20.83 10.73 1.86
N VAL A 30 -20.15 10.64 0.71
CA VAL A 30 -20.11 11.68 -0.32
C VAL A 30 -20.87 11.27 -1.59
N GLY A 31 -21.70 10.23 -1.51
CA GLY A 31 -22.55 9.77 -2.62
C GLY A 31 -21.80 8.96 -3.69
N VAL A 32 -20.61 8.44 -3.38
CA VAL A 32 -19.83 7.60 -4.30
C VAL A 32 -20.04 6.13 -3.94
N GLU A 33 -20.64 5.37 -4.85
CA GLU A 33 -20.80 3.93 -4.71
C GLU A 33 -19.57 3.19 -5.28
N LEU A 34 -18.74 2.63 -4.39
CA LEU A 34 -17.64 1.77 -4.76
C LEU A 34 -17.98 0.32 -4.38
N SER A 35 -17.89 -0.61 -5.32
CA SER A 35 -18.10 -2.03 -4.99
C SER A 35 -16.95 -2.55 -4.10
N MET A 36 -17.27 -3.46 -3.18
CA MET A 36 -16.27 -4.08 -2.31
C MET A 36 -15.13 -4.74 -3.14
N THR A 37 -15.47 -5.40 -4.25
CA THR A 37 -14.50 -6.03 -5.14
C THR A 37 -13.55 -5.02 -5.79
N ALA A 38 -14.06 -3.86 -6.21
CA ALA A 38 -13.22 -2.78 -6.73
C ALA A 38 -12.28 -2.24 -5.65
N SER A 39 -12.78 -2.05 -4.43
CA SER A 39 -11.96 -1.59 -3.30
C SER A 39 -10.84 -2.56 -2.95
N LEU A 40 -11.14 -3.86 -2.90
CA LEU A 40 -10.13 -4.90 -2.71
C LEU A 40 -9.10 -4.91 -3.86
N GLY A 41 -9.55 -4.73 -5.10
CA GLY A 41 -8.68 -4.58 -6.26
C GLY A 41 -7.71 -3.41 -6.13
N ILE A 42 -8.21 -2.23 -5.71
CA ILE A 42 -7.38 -1.06 -5.41
C ILE A 42 -6.37 -1.40 -4.30
N GLY A 43 -6.79 -2.11 -3.26
CA GLY A 43 -5.91 -2.54 -2.17
C GLY A 43 -4.77 -3.45 -2.63
N VAL A 44 -5.06 -4.43 -3.49
CA VAL A 44 -4.05 -5.32 -4.09
C VAL A 44 -3.07 -4.53 -4.95
N VAL A 45 -3.58 -3.63 -5.81
CA VAL A 45 -2.73 -2.77 -6.65
C VAL A 45 -1.83 -1.88 -5.77
N ALA A 46 -2.41 -1.22 -4.77
CA ALA A 46 -1.67 -0.37 -3.86
C ALA A 46 -0.58 -1.15 -3.10
N PHE A 47 -0.89 -2.33 -2.59
CA PHE A 47 0.08 -3.15 -1.87
C PHE A 47 1.21 -3.63 -2.79
N THR A 48 0.88 -4.02 -4.02
CA THR A 48 1.88 -4.37 -5.04
C THR A 48 2.83 -3.20 -5.34
N LEU A 49 2.29 -1.97 -5.43
CA LEU A 49 3.11 -0.77 -5.61
C LEU A 49 4.05 -0.52 -4.42
N VAL A 50 3.61 -0.79 -3.19
CA VAL A 50 4.49 -0.73 -2.00
C VAL A 50 5.62 -1.73 -2.10
N LEU A 51 5.34 -2.97 -2.53
CA LEU A 51 6.37 -4.00 -2.72
C LEU A 51 7.39 -3.58 -3.78
N ILE A 52 6.91 -3.12 -4.94
CA ILE A 52 7.77 -2.63 -6.03
C ILE A 52 8.66 -1.47 -5.54
N TRP A 53 8.07 -0.51 -4.84
CA TRP A 53 8.79 0.64 -4.29
C TRP A 53 9.84 0.23 -3.24
N SER A 54 9.51 -0.77 -2.41
CA SER A 54 10.44 -1.32 -1.42
C SER A 54 11.68 -1.92 -2.08
N GLU A 55 11.55 -2.51 -3.26
CA GLU A 55 12.68 -3.10 -3.99
C GLU A 55 13.49 -2.09 -4.83
N ILE A 56 12.85 -1.06 -5.41
CA ILE A 56 13.51 -0.16 -6.39
C ILE A 56 14.36 0.95 -5.75
N SER A 57 14.08 1.39 -4.53
CA SER A 57 14.78 2.55 -3.96
C SER A 57 16.13 2.17 -3.32
N GLU A 58 17.14 1.97 -4.15
CA GLU A 58 18.54 2.07 -3.75
C GLU A 58 18.92 3.57 -3.72
N LYS A 59 19.33 4.10 -2.57
CA LYS A 59 19.92 5.45 -2.53
C LYS A 59 21.40 5.32 -2.90
N PRO A 60 21.91 6.08 -3.89
CA PRO A 60 23.33 6.25 -4.07
C PRO A 60 23.83 7.11 -2.90
N GLU A 61 24.39 6.48 -1.87
CA GLU A 61 25.08 7.19 -0.80
C GLU A 61 26.58 6.95 -0.92
N ALA A 62 27.29 8.04 -1.23
CA ALA A 62 28.72 8.27 -1.14
C ALA A 62 29.63 7.51 -2.12
N ALA A 63 29.70 8.01 -3.36
CA ALA A 63 30.91 7.99 -4.18
C ALA A 63 31.79 9.23 -3.92
N ASP A 64 31.82 9.72 -2.67
CA ASP A 64 32.68 10.80 -2.22
C ASP A 64 33.27 10.40 -0.85
N ALA A 65 34.31 9.56 -0.88
CA ALA A 65 35.24 9.35 0.22
C ALA A 65 36.62 8.99 -0.34
#